data_AF-A0A9P5YQE5-F1
#
_entry.id   AF-A0A9P5YQE5-F1
#
_cell.length_a   1.000
_cell.length_b   1.000
_cell.length_c   1.000
_cell.angle_alpha   90.00
_cell.angle_beta   90.00
_cell.angle_gamma   90.00
#
_symmetry.space_group_name_H-M   'P 1'
#
loop_
_entity.id
_entity.type
_entity.pdbx_description
1 polymer ?
#
loop_
_entity_poly.entity_id
_entity_poly.type
_entity_poly.pdbx_seq_one_letter_code
_entity_poly.pdbx_strand_id
1 'polypeptide(L)'
;MRPNTLHAVLTAMDSVCGGGHFYATSTMLDTFVGLVHTFICDLYITNISHPPSRFILTQMINFYHAGLLRENMELDDPARPHAFHLEEPAAVADLLLICALGTLINVLSFETYTAPGLRREAKMDKSQAQLWNEHDVNGISEDDRKLYCLARGQSFEIVAWLDANFSTGPTNVPVQSLFSQALLHICKTVCNYKWLADKK
;
A
#
# COMPACT_ATOMS: atom_id res chain seq x y z
N MET A 1 2.84 -18.67 -1.82
CA MET A 1 1.68 -18.66 -0.89
C MET A 1 0.79 -17.50 -1.27
N ARG A 2 -0.53 -17.58 -1.04
CA ARG A 2 -1.42 -16.42 -1.27
C ARG A 2 -1.09 -15.32 -0.24
N PRO A 3 -1.40 -14.05 -0.52
CA PRO A 3 -1.26 -13.00 0.49
C PRO A 3 -2.03 -13.34 1.77
N ASN A 4 -1.56 -12.81 2.89
CA ASN A 4 -2.20 -12.99 4.21
C ASN A 4 -2.42 -14.46 4.65
N THR A 5 -1.63 -15.40 4.12
CA THR A 5 -1.72 -16.82 4.50
C THR A 5 -0.82 -17.11 5.72
N LEU A 6 -1.45 -17.48 6.84
CA LEU A 6 -0.73 -17.98 8.02
C LEU A 6 -0.03 -19.29 7.66
N HIS A 7 1.26 -19.39 7.97
CA HIS A 7 2.04 -20.58 7.71
C HIS A 7 3.12 -20.75 8.79
N ALA A 8 3.59 -21.99 8.93
CA ALA A 8 4.75 -22.35 9.74
C ALA A 8 5.67 -23.19 8.86
N VAL A 9 6.98 -23.02 9.03
CA VAL A 9 8.00 -23.75 8.26
C VAL A 9 8.81 -24.63 9.19
N LEU A 10 8.88 -25.93 8.87
CA LEU A 10 9.72 -26.90 9.56
C LEU A 10 10.82 -27.38 8.62
N THR A 11 12.07 -27.18 9.01
CA THR A 11 13.22 -27.74 8.29
C THR A 11 13.65 -29.02 8.99
N ALA A 12 13.16 -30.17 8.51
CA ALA A 12 13.39 -31.47 9.15
C ALA A 12 14.79 -32.06 8.86
N MET A 13 15.44 -31.59 7.80
CA MET A 13 16.78 -32.01 7.38
C MET A 13 17.50 -30.84 6.69
N ASP A 14 18.83 -30.92 6.62
CA ASP A 14 19.66 -29.91 5.94
C ASP A 14 19.15 -29.69 4.51
N SER A 15 18.78 -28.44 4.21
CA SER A 15 18.17 -28.06 2.94
C SER A 15 18.54 -26.63 2.54
N VAL A 16 18.57 -26.40 1.24
CA VAL A 16 18.74 -25.07 0.64
C VAL A 16 17.48 -24.77 -0.17
N CYS A 17 16.76 -23.71 0.20
CA CYS A 17 15.49 -23.32 -0.41
C CYS A 17 15.63 -21.98 -1.12
N GLY A 18 15.10 -21.89 -2.35
CA GLY A 18 14.93 -20.62 -3.08
C GLY A 18 13.48 -20.15 -3.02
N GLY A 19 13.26 -18.84 -2.88
CA GLY A 19 11.93 -18.26 -2.83
C GLY A 19 11.92 -16.77 -3.15
N GLY A 20 10.73 -16.22 -3.40
CA GLY A 20 10.53 -14.81 -3.69
C GLY A 20 9.12 -14.36 -3.34
N HIS A 21 8.94 -13.04 -3.27
CA HIS A 21 7.66 -12.38 -3.02
C HIS A 21 7.32 -11.48 -4.21
N PHE A 22 6.04 -11.46 -4.61
CA PHE A 22 5.53 -10.56 -5.64
C PHE A 22 4.13 -10.11 -5.26
N TYR A 23 3.70 -8.98 -5.81
CA TYR A 23 2.31 -8.54 -5.72
C TYR A 23 1.56 -8.99 -6.96
N ALA A 24 0.35 -9.50 -6.73
CA ALA A 24 -0.59 -9.80 -7.79
C ALA A 24 -1.81 -8.90 -7.62
N THR A 25 -2.09 -8.15 -8.67
CA THR A 25 -3.20 -7.21 -8.75
C THR A 25 -4.54 -7.86 -8.41
N SER A 26 -4.78 -9.09 -8.90
CA SER A 26 -6.01 -9.87 -8.64
C SER A 26 -6.18 -10.36 -7.19
N THR A 27 -5.25 -10.02 -6.30
CA THR A 27 -5.28 -10.36 -4.87
C THR A 27 -5.02 -9.14 -4.01
N MET A 28 -5.34 -7.95 -4.53
CA MET A 28 -5.00 -6.70 -3.85
C MET A 28 -5.80 -6.52 -2.56
N LEU A 29 -7.04 -7.00 -2.50
CA LEU A 29 -7.80 -7.04 -1.25
C LEU A 29 -7.07 -7.81 -0.14
N ASP A 30 -6.65 -9.06 -0.40
CA ASP A 30 -5.92 -9.87 0.59
C ASP A 30 -4.57 -9.23 0.94
N THR A 31 -3.90 -8.65 -0.07
CA THR A 31 -2.65 -7.91 0.12
C THR A 31 -2.84 -6.71 1.04
N PHE A 32 -3.87 -5.91 0.78
CA PHE A 32 -4.22 -4.73 1.56
C PHE A 32 -4.46 -5.09 3.02
N VAL A 33 -5.32 -6.09 3.26
CA VAL A 33 -5.63 -6.58 4.60
C VAL A 33 -4.37 -7.08 5.29
N GLY A 34 -3.55 -7.90 4.60
CA GLY A 34 -2.30 -8.41 5.14
C GLY A 34 -1.30 -7.31 5.54
N LEU A 35 -1.14 -6.28 4.69
CA LEU A 35 -0.25 -5.15 4.97
C LEU A 35 -0.72 -4.33 6.18
N VAL A 36 -2.01 -4.00 6.24
CA VAL A 36 -2.60 -3.27 7.37
C VAL A 36 -2.52 -4.09 8.65
N HIS A 37 -2.84 -5.37 8.59
CA HIS A 37 -2.81 -6.29 9.73
C HIS A 37 -1.38 -6.43 10.29
N THR A 38 -0.42 -6.65 9.40
CA THR A 38 1.01 -6.74 9.75
C THR A 38 1.53 -5.41 10.31
N PHE A 39 1.07 -4.28 9.78
CA PHE A 39 1.45 -2.97 10.30
C PHE A 39 0.91 -2.74 11.72
N ILE A 40 -0.36 -3.04 11.98
CA ILE A 40 -1.01 -2.84 13.29
C ILE A 40 -0.45 -3.78 14.36
N CYS A 41 -0.24 -5.04 14.01
CA CYS A 41 0.26 -6.05 14.94
C CYS A 41 1.79 -6.08 15.00
N ASP A 42 2.49 -5.44 14.07
CA ASP A 42 3.94 -5.25 14.07
C ASP A 42 4.74 -6.51 14.51
N LEU A 43 5.58 -6.35 15.53
CA LEU A 43 6.48 -7.38 16.07
C LEU A 43 5.74 -8.58 16.67
N TYR A 44 4.42 -8.52 16.86
CA TYR A 44 3.63 -9.67 17.31
C TYR A 44 3.47 -10.74 16.22
N ILE A 45 3.47 -10.35 14.93
CA ILE A 45 3.20 -11.26 13.81
C ILE A 45 4.43 -11.47 12.93
N THR A 46 5.28 -10.46 12.76
CA THR A 46 6.52 -10.59 12.00
C THR A 46 7.64 -9.75 12.61
N ASN A 47 8.84 -10.32 12.67
CA ASN A 47 10.06 -9.59 13.00
C ASN A 47 10.80 -9.09 11.75
N ILE A 48 10.23 -9.26 10.56
CA ILE A 48 10.86 -8.87 9.28
C ILE A 48 10.01 -7.82 8.58
N SER A 49 10.69 -6.75 8.17
CA SER A 49 10.19 -5.80 7.18
C SER A 49 10.76 -6.15 5.81
N HIS A 50 9.99 -5.92 4.75
CA HIS A 50 10.49 -6.00 3.38
C HIS A 50 10.43 -4.62 2.70
N PRO A 51 11.33 -3.67 3.01
CA PRO A 51 11.33 -2.34 2.38
C PRO A 51 11.23 -2.36 0.83
N PRO A 52 11.90 -3.28 0.11
CA PRO A 52 11.78 -3.37 -1.35
C PRO A 52 10.35 -3.59 -1.86
N SER A 53 9.44 -4.12 -1.03
CA SER A 53 8.05 -4.33 -1.43
C SER A 53 7.34 -3.00 -1.70
N ARG A 54 7.68 -1.91 -0.98
CA ARG A 54 7.09 -0.60 -1.21
C ARG A 54 7.50 -0.01 -2.55
N PHE A 55 8.75 -0.22 -2.95
CA PHE A 55 9.20 0.13 -4.29
C PHE A 55 8.35 -0.58 -5.34
N ILE A 56 8.10 -1.89 -5.20
CA ILE A 56 7.23 -2.62 -6.14
C ILE A 56 5.82 -2.01 -6.19
N LEU A 57 5.21 -1.66 -5.05
CA LEU A 57 3.90 -0.99 -5.01
C LEU A 57 3.92 0.34 -5.77
N THR A 58 4.98 1.15 -5.62
CA THR A 58 5.11 2.41 -6.36
C THR A 58 5.25 2.18 -7.87
N GLN A 59 5.97 1.13 -8.28
CA GLN A 59 6.08 0.76 -9.69
C GLN A 59 4.75 0.28 -10.25
N MET A 60 3.95 -0.46 -9.48
CA MET A 60 2.59 -0.84 -9.89
C MET A 60 1.71 0.39 -10.10
N ILE A 61 1.74 1.36 -9.18
CA ILE A 61 0.99 2.63 -9.32
C ILE A 61 1.46 3.38 -10.57
N ASN A 62 2.76 3.50 -10.78
CA ASN A 62 3.32 4.16 -11.95
C ASN A 62 2.93 3.45 -13.26
N PHE A 63 2.92 2.11 -13.27
CA PHE A 63 2.46 1.31 -14.41
C PHE A 63 1.00 1.61 -14.77
N TYR A 64 0.10 1.59 -13.78
CA TYR A 64 -1.31 1.91 -14.01
C TYR A 64 -1.54 3.37 -14.39
N HIS A 65 -0.79 4.29 -13.80
CA HIS A 65 -0.82 5.71 -14.17
C HIS A 65 -0.44 5.91 -15.64
N ALA A 66 0.68 5.32 -16.06
CA ALA A 66 1.15 5.41 -17.44
C ALA A 66 0.19 4.75 -18.44
N GLY A 67 -0.33 3.56 -18.10
CA GLY A 67 -1.25 2.82 -18.98
C GLY A 67 -2.62 3.49 -19.15
N LEU A 68 -3.17 4.09 -18.08
CA LEU A 68 -4.52 4.68 -18.10
C LEU A 68 -4.54 6.15 -18.53
N LEU A 69 -3.58 6.96 -18.06
CA LEU A 69 -3.63 8.42 -18.26
C LEU A 69 -2.73 8.90 -19.39
N ARG A 70 -1.66 8.17 -19.70
CA ARG A 70 -0.70 8.59 -20.74
C ARG A 70 -0.89 7.85 -22.06
N GLU A 71 -1.74 6.83 -22.09
CA GLU A 71 -1.93 5.93 -23.25
C GLU A 71 -0.61 5.35 -23.77
N ASN A 72 0.38 5.23 -22.89
CA ASN A 72 1.78 4.91 -23.25
C ASN A 72 2.01 3.41 -23.51
N MET A 73 0.96 2.63 -23.76
CA MET A 73 1.06 1.18 -23.90
C MET A 73 0.72 0.75 -25.32
N GLU A 74 1.74 0.38 -26.07
CA GLU A 74 1.61 -0.13 -27.44
C GLU A 74 0.78 -1.43 -27.47
N LEU A 75 0.25 -1.79 -28.63
CA LEU A 75 -0.62 -2.97 -28.77
C LEU A 75 0.13 -4.28 -28.52
N ASP A 76 1.43 -4.32 -28.80
CA ASP A 76 2.35 -5.44 -28.65
C ASP A 76 3.22 -5.36 -27.38
N ASP A 77 2.94 -4.39 -26.50
CA ASP A 77 3.66 -4.27 -25.22
C ASP A 77 3.48 -5.56 -24.40
N PRO A 78 4.57 -6.26 -24.01
CA PRO A 78 4.49 -7.49 -23.22
C PRO A 78 3.87 -7.27 -21.84
N ALA A 79 3.82 -6.03 -21.34
CA ALA A 79 3.18 -5.68 -20.08
C ALA A 79 1.66 -5.52 -20.19
N ARG A 80 1.10 -5.43 -21.41
CA ARG A 80 -0.32 -5.23 -21.68
C ARG A 80 -1.26 -6.24 -20.99
N PRO A 81 -0.95 -7.55 -20.93
CA PRO A 81 -1.78 -8.51 -20.20
C PRO A 81 -1.88 -8.26 -18.69
N HIS A 82 -1.01 -7.41 -18.12
CA HIS A 82 -1.02 -7.05 -16.70
C HIS A 82 -1.83 -5.78 -16.40
N ALA A 83 -2.32 -5.09 -17.43
CA ALA A 83 -3.26 -3.99 -17.26
C ALA A 83 -4.63 -4.50 -16.76
N PHE A 84 -5.36 -3.66 -16.02
CA PHE A 84 -6.69 -4.04 -15.56
C PHE A 84 -7.69 -4.08 -16.71
N HIS A 85 -8.49 -5.14 -16.76
CA HIS A 85 -9.75 -5.16 -17.48
C HIS A 85 -10.80 -4.45 -16.63
N LEU A 86 -10.85 -3.11 -16.72
CA LEU A 86 -11.74 -2.26 -15.91
C LEU A 86 -13.24 -2.45 -16.21
N GLU A 87 -13.58 -3.38 -17.10
CA GLU A 87 -14.94 -3.84 -17.37
C GLU A 87 -15.52 -4.63 -16.18
N GLU A 88 -14.66 -5.17 -15.32
CA GLU A 88 -15.06 -5.91 -14.12
C GLU A 88 -15.08 -5.01 -12.87
N PRO A 89 -16.18 -4.95 -12.09
CA PRO A 89 -16.22 -4.16 -10.86
C PRO A 89 -15.15 -4.54 -9.83
N ALA A 90 -14.75 -5.82 -9.81
CA ALA A 90 -13.68 -6.30 -8.94
C ALA A 90 -12.32 -5.68 -9.31
N ALA A 91 -12.03 -5.53 -10.61
CA ALA A 91 -10.81 -4.89 -11.08
C ALA A 91 -10.74 -3.41 -10.66
N VAL A 92 -11.86 -2.69 -10.72
CA VAL A 92 -11.95 -1.30 -10.25
C VAL A 92 -11.69 -1.22 -8.74
N ALA A 93 -12.27 -2.14 -7.96
CA ALA A 93 -12.04 -2.20 -6.52
C ALA A 93 -10.56 -2.48 -6.17
N ASP A 94 -9.93 -3.44 -6.84
CA ASP A 94 -8.51 -3.74 -6.66
C ASP A 94 -7.63 -2.53 -7.02
N LEU A 95 -7.93 -1.81 -8.11
CA LEU A 95 -7.22 -0.58 -8.47
C LEU A 95 -7.38 0.53 -7.43
N LEU A 96 -8.60 0.71 -6.88
CA LEU A 96 -8.84 1.65 -5.78
C LEU A 96 -8.04 1.27 -4.53
N LEU A 97 -7.86 -0.02 -4.24
CA LEU A 97 -7.03 -0.49 -3.14
C LEU A 97 -5.54 -0.22 -3.38
N ILE A 98 -5.04 -0.40 -4.62
CA ILE A 98 -3.69 0.03 -4.99
C ILE A 98 -3.52 1.53 -4.74
N CYS A 99 -4.49 2.34 -5.18
CA CYS A 99 -4.46 3.78 -4.98
C CYS A 99 -4.47 4.14 -3.49
N ALA A 100 -5.28 3.45 -2.68
CA ALA A 100 -5.32 3.63 -1.23
C ALA A 100 -3.99 3.27 -0.56
N LEU A 101 -3.34 2.17 -0.96
CA LEU A 101 -1.98 1.83 -0.51
C LEU A 101 -0.97 2.91 -0.89
N GLY A 102 -1.02 3.42 -2.13
CA GLY A 102 -0.17 4.52 -2.56
C GLY A 102 -0.37 5.80 -1.75
N THR A 103 -1.62 6.14 -1.43
CA THR A 103 -1.94 7.29 -0.58
C THR A 103 -1.41 7.12 0.84
N LEU A 104 -1.57 5.92 1.41
CA LEU A 104 -1.19 5.57 2.77
C LEU A 104 0.25 5.05 2.90
N ILE A 105 1.06 5.07 1.83
CA ILE A 105 2.35 4.38 1.79
C ILE A 105 3.33 4.83 2.89
N ASN A 106 3.30 6.11 3.28
CA ASN A 106 4.04 6.63 4.44
C ASN A 106 3.40 6.15 5.74
N VAL A 107 2.08 6.27 5.87
CA VAL A 107 1.36 5.89 7.10
C VAL A 107 1.56 4.42 7.44
N LEU A 108 1.63 3.55 6.43
CA LEU A 108 1.87 2.12 6.58
C LEU A 108 3.37 1.77 6.63
N SER A 109 4.23 2.76 6.88
CA SER A 109 5.65 2.56 7.10
C SER A 109 6.02 2.76 8.56
N PHE A 110 6.64 1.74 9.17
CA PHE A 110 7.24 1.86 10.49
C PHE A 110 8.30 2.97 10.56
N GLU A 111 9.00 3.23 9.45
CA GLU A 111 10.03 4.27 9.39
C GLU A 111 9.45 5.67 9.57
N THR A 112 8.16 5.86 9.30
CA THR A 112 7.44 7.12 9.62
C THR A 112 7.44 7.40 11.12
N TYR A 113 7.51 6.35 11.94
CA TYR A 113 7.39 6.42 13.40
C TYR A 113 8.71 6.11 14.12
N THR A 114 9.82 5.99 13.39
CA THR A 114 11.16 5.83 13.96
C THR A 114 12.06 6.98 13.54
N ALA A 115 13.12 7.23 14.32
CA ALA A 115 14.16 8.17 13.92
C ALA A 115 15.09 7.54 12.85
N PRO A 116 15.81 8.37 12.06
CA PRO A 116 16.83 7.89 11.13
C PRO A 116 17.82 6.92 11.78
N GLY A 117 18.01 5.75 11.16
CA GLY A 117 18.94 4.71 11.62
C GLY A 117 18.50 3.98 12.90
N LEU A 118 17.35 4.32 13.48
CA LEU A 118 16.85 3.69 14.69
C LEU A 118 16.16 2.36 14.35
N ARG A 119 16.49 1.30 15.10
CA ARG A 119 15.80 0.02 15.00
C ARG A 119 14.34 0.16 15.44
N ARG A 120 13.46 -0.67 14.89
CA ARG A 120 12.02 -0.61 15.14
C ARG A 120 11.65 -0.75 16.62
N GLU A 121 12.40 -1.56 17.36
CA GLU A 121 12.15 -1.81 18.79
C GLU A 121 12.66 -0.67 19.70
N ALA A 122 13.53 0.19 19.18
CA ALA A 122 14.22 1.19 19.96
C ALA A 122 13.39 2.47 20.11
N LYS A 123 13.46 3.08 21.30
CA LYS A 123 12.77 4.34 21.58
C LYS A 123 13.61 5.52 21.11
N MET A 124 12.95 6.52 20.53
CA MET A 124 13.57 7.80 20.23
C MET A 124 14.01 8.50 21.52
N ASP A 125 15.19 9.12 21.49
CA ASP A 125 15.60 10.06 22.53
C ASP A 125 14.84 11.39 22.42
N LYS A 126 15.05 12.30 23.38
CA LYS A 126 14.35 13.59 23.41
C LYS A 126 14.64 14.47 22.20
N SER A 127 15.88 14.46 21.71
CA SER A 127 16.30 15.28 20.56
C SER A 127 15.67 14.71 19.29
N GLN A 128 15.69 13.40 19.12
CA GLN A 128 15.08 12.71 17.99
C GLN A 128 13.57 12.93 17.97
N ALA A 129 12.90 12.81 19.12
CA ALA A 129 11.47 13.08 19.24
C ALA A 129 11.13 14.54 18.92
N GLN A 130 11.98 15.49 19.30
CA GLN A 130 11.79 16.90 18.96
C GLN A 130 11.90 17.11 17.44
N LEU A 131 12.97 16.61 16.80
CA LEU A 131 13.16 16.71 15.35
C LEU A 131 12.02 16.04 14.56
N TRP A 132 11.52 14.91 15.05
CA TRP A 132 10.36 14.23 14.47
C TRP A 132 9.10 15.11 14.54
N ASN A 133 8.79 15.69 15.70
CA ASN A 133 7.58 16.51 15.88
C ASN A 133 7.63 17.85 15.15
N GLU A 134 8.79 18.53 15.16
CA GLU A 134 8.93 19.90 14.64
C GLU A 134 9.22 19.92 13.13
N HIS A 135 9.86 18.86 12.62
CA HIS A 135 10.42 18.85 11.27
C HIS A 135 10.11 17.57 10.47
N ASP A 136 9.28 16.66 11.00
CA ASP A 136 9.00 15.34 10.39
C ASP A 136 10.29 14.56 10.05
N VAL A 137 11.35 14.73 10.84
CA VAL A 137 12.59 13.95 10.66
C VAL A 137 12.36 12.54 11.18
N ASN A 138 12.07 11.63 10.26
CA ASN A 138 11.79 10.22 10.52
C ASN A 138 12.70 9.30 9.70
N GLY A 139 12.56 7.99 9.86
CA GLY A 139 13.41 6.98 9.25
C GLY A 139 13.29 6.82 7.75
N ILE A 140 12.29 7.43 7.10
CA ILE A 140 12.13 7.34 5.64
C ILE A 140 13.21 8.18 4.95
N SER A 141 13.97 7.52 4.05
CA SER A 141 15.00 8.17 3.24
C SER A 141 14.43 9.29 2.34
N GLU A 142 15.27 10.26 1.96
CA GLU A 142 14.83 11.33 1.06
C GLU A 142 14.35 10.81 -0.30
N ASP A 143 14.98 9.76 -0.82
CA ASP A 143 14.62 9.17 -2.11
C ASP A 143 13.28 8.43 -2.01
N ASP A 144 13.05 7.67 -0.93
CA ASP A 144 11.75 7.05 -0.68
C ASP A 144 10.66 8.11 -0.48
N ARG A 145 10.96 9.24 0.18
CA ARG A 145 9.99 10.34 0.32
C ARG A 145 9.56 10.87 -1.04
N LYS A 146 10.50 11.13 -1.95
CA LYS A 146 10.19 11.58 -3.32
C LYS A 146 9.34 10.55 -4.05
N LEU A 147 9.72 9.27 -3.95
CA LEU A 147 9.00 8.16 -4.57
C LEU A 147 7.58 8.03 -4.03
N TYR A 148 7.39 8.14 -2.72
CA TYR A 148 6.09 8.06 -2.07
C TYR A 148 5.21 9.28 -2.38
N CYS A 149 5.79 10.48 -2.47
CA CYS A 149 5.08 11.67 -2.93
C CYS A 149 4.59 11.51 -4.38
N LEU A 150 5.44 10.97 -5.27
CA LEU A 150 5.05 10.68 -6.65
C LEU A 150 3.91 9.65 -6.70
N ALA A 151 4.07 8.51 -6.01
CA ALA A 151 3.06 7.46 -5.97
C ALA A 151 1.73 7.98 -5.43
N ARG A 152 1.75 8.82 -4.38
CA ARG A 152 0.54 9.46 -3.85
C ARG A 152 -0.13 10.37 -4.88
N GLY A 153 0.64 11.20 -5.58
CA GLY A 153 0.12 12.06 -6.65
C GLY A 153 -0.54 11.25 -7.76
N GLN A 154 0.15 10.21 -8.24
CA GLN A 154 -0.36 9.30 -9.26
C GLN A 154 -1.62 8.56 -8.81
N SER A 155 -1.71 8.12 -7.55
CA SER A 155 -2.93 7.53 -7.00
C SER A 155 -4.12 8.47 -7.11
N PHE A 156 -3.97 9.76 -6.77
CA PHE A 156 -5.05 10.72 -6.89
C PHE A 156 -5.43 11.01 -8.35
N GLU A 157 -4.46 11.07 -9.26
CA GLU A 157 -4.72 11.26 -10.68
C GLU A 157 -5.46 10.06 -11.29
N ILE A 158 -5.07 8.82 -10.93
CA ILE A 158 -5.79 7.60 -11.34
C ILE A 158 -7.24 7.63 -10.84
N VAL A 159 -7.45 7.99 -9.58
CA VAL A 159 -8.78 8.09 -8.99
C VAL A 159 -9.63 9.15 -9.71
N ALA A 160 -9.07 10.33 -9.99
CA ALA A 160 -9.77 11.37 -10.73
C ALA A 160 -10.13 10.93 -12.15
N TRP A 161 -9.23 10.18 -12.80
CA TRP A 161 -9.50 9.58 -14.10
C TRP A 161 -10.62 8.54 -14.03
N LEU A 162 -10.65 7.69 -12.99
CA LEU A 162 -11.75 6.74 -12.78
C LEU A 162 -13.09 7.47 -12.58
N ASP A 163 -13.11 8.49 -11.71
CA ASP A 163 -14.31 9.30 -11.45
C ASP A 163 -14.82 10.00 -12.73
N ALA A 164 -13.93 10.37 -13.66
CA ALA A 164 -14.29 11.00 -14.92
C ALA A 164 -14.76 10.02 -16.01
N ASN A 165 -14.28 8.78 -16.00
CA ASN A 165 -14.55 7.79 -17.06
C ASN A 165 -15.60 6.75 -16.67
N PHE A 166 -15.93 6.60 -15.39
CA PHE A 166 -16.90 5.62 -14.90
C PHE A 166 -18.03 6.30 -14.12
N SER A 167 -19.27 5.96 -14.44
CA SER A 167 -20.46 6.44 -13.72
C SER A 167 -21.01 5.37 -12.79
N THR A 168 -21.26 5.71 -11.52
CA THR A 168 -21.93 4.83 -10.56
C THR A 168 -23.45 4.82 -10.78
N GLY A 169 -23.93 4.19 -11.84
CA GLY A 169 -25.36 3.90 -12.05
C GLY A 169 -26.33 5.11 -12.07
N PRO A 170 -27.66 4.88 -12.06
CA PRO A 170 -28.67 5.89 -12.38
C PRO A 170 -29.01 6.89 -11.25
N THR A 171 -28.15 7.09 -10.26
CA THR A 171 -28.46 8.01 -9.15
C THR A 171 -27.86 9.38 -9.38
N ASN A 172 -28.74 10.37 -9.59
CA ASN A 172 -28.49 11.83 -9.60
C ASN A 172 -27.99 12.39 -8.26
N VAL A 173 -27.31 11.58 -7.44
CA VAL A 173 -26.67 12.04 -6.21
C VAL A 173 -25.23 12.35 -6.57
N PRO A 174 -24.72 13.58 -6.34
CA PRO A 174 -23.29 13.85 -6.44
C PRO A 174 -22.58 12.98 -5.40
N VAL A 175 -22.07 11.84 -5.84
CA VAL A 175 -21.24 10.98 -5.00
C VAL A 175 -19.96 11.79 -4.76
N GLN A 176 -19.78 12.31 -3.54
CA GLN A 176 -18.45 12.72 -3.08
C GLN A 176 -17.48 11.60 -3.46
N SER A 177 -16.37 11.92 -4.14
CA SER A 177 -15.46 10.94 -4.77
C SER A 177 -15.47 9.59 -4.03
N LEU A 178 -15.90 8.53 -4.73
CA LEU A 178 -16.07 7.18 -4.18
C LEU A 178 -14.81 6.73 -3.43
N PHE A 179 -13.66 7.14 -3.93
CA PHE A 179 -12.35 6.92 -3.31
C PHE A 179 -12.20 7.62 -1.95
N SER A 180 -12.61 8.88 -1.80
CA SER A 180 -12.54 9.58 -0.52
C SER A 180 -13.37 8.88 0.55
N GLN A 181 -14.56 8.37 0.18
CA GLN A 181 -15.41 7.61 1.08
C GLN A 181 -14.79 6.26 1.44
N ALA A 182 -14.27 5.53 0.44
CA ALA A 182 -13.58 4.27 0.64
C ALA A 182 -12.34 4.43 1.53
N LEU A 183 -11.52 5.44 1.27
CA LEU A 183 -10.33 5.76 2.06
C LEU A 183 -10.71 6.15 3.50
N LEU A 184 -11.74 6.97 3.69
CA LEU A 184 -12.23 7.32 5.03
C LEU A 184 -12.71 6.08 5.78
N HIS A 185 -13.44 5.18 5.11
CA HIS A 185 -13.91 3.94 5.68
C HIS A 185 -12.74 3.02 6.07
N ILE A 186 -11.75 2.88 5.19
CA ILE A 186 -10.49 2.18 5.46
C ILE A 186 -9.82 2.76 6.71
N CYS A 187 -9.55 4.07 6.75
CA CYS A 187 -8.89 4.72 7.88
C CYS A 187 -9.64 4.49 9.19
N LYS A 188 -10.98 4.63 9.20
CA LYS A 188 -11.81 4.35 10.38
C LYS A 188 -11.67 2.89 10.84
N THR A 189 -11.69 1.96 9.90
CA THR A 189 -11.54 0.52 10.18
C THR A 189 -10.15 0.21 10.74
N VAL A 190 -9.09 0.80 10.19
CA VAL A 190 -7.71 0.68 10.71
C VAL A 190 -7.63 1.19 12.15
N CYS A 191 -8.16 2.40 12.43
CA CYS A 191 -8.16 2.96 13.78
C CYS A 191 -8.94 2.08 14.78
N ASN A 192 -10.13 1.61 14.40
CA ASN A 192 -10.93 0.72 15.23
C ASN A 192 -10.20 -0.61 15.49
N TYR A 193 -9.56 -1.16 14.47
CA TYR A 193 -8.82 -2.41 14.59
C TYR A 193 -7.64 -2.27 15.55
N LYS A 194 -6.86 -1.18 15.45
CA LYS A 194 -5.78 -0.87 16.40
C LYS A 194 -6.31 -0.73 17.84
N TRP A 195 -7.39 0.03 18.02
CA TRP A 195 -8.00 0.21 19.35
C TRP A 195 -8.47 -1.10 19.98
N LEU A 196 -9.01 -2.03 19.18
CA LEU A 196 -9.39 -3.36 19.65
C LEU A 196 -8.18 -4.25 19.96
N ALA A 197 -7.10 -4.12 19.19
CA ALA A 197 -5.86 -4.86 19.43
C ALA A 197 -5.20 -4.46 20.75
N ASP A 198 -5.20 -3.17 21.11
CA ASP A 198 -4.58 -2.66 22.34
C ASP A 198 -5.36 -3.01 23.63
N LYS A 199 -6.59 -3.52 23.50
CA LYS A 199 -7.43 -3.93 24.64
C LYS A 199 -7.21 -5.37 25.11
N LYS A 200 -6.48 -6.17 24.34
CA LYS A 200 -6.20 -7.58 24.64
C LYS A 200 -4.80 -7.74 25.19
#